data_AF-A0A223V3R4-F1
#
_entry.id   AF-A0A223V3R4-F1
#
_cell.length_a   1.000
_cell.length_b   1.000
_cell.length_c   1.000
_cell.angle_alpha   90.00
_cell.angle_beta   90.00
_cell.angle_gamma   90.00
#
_symmetry.space_group_name_H-M   'P 1'
#
loop_
_entity.id
_entity.type
_entity.pdbx_description
1 polymer ?
#
loop_
_entity_poly.entity_id
_entity_poly.type
_entity_poly.pdbx_seq_one_letter_code
_entity_poly.pdbx_strand_id
1 'polypeptide(L)'
;MIKTLNHLCSIIGYDKKEISEIVENIDHYYYEFSEIKYNSKTGLPKVKDGVTQKRFYNPSRKRLKDIQNKLQHKILSKVDLIPHIQGGVKGCGNIDNSKIHKGNVYRFQTDLTNFFPSVSDTMVFNALRYKGFSKKCS
;
A
#
# COMPACT_ATOMS: atom_id res chain seq x y z
N MET A 1 -10.92 1.35 17.65
CA MET A 1 -9.68 0.88 16.99
C MET A 1 -9.21 -0.44 17.59
N ILE A 2 -8.42 -1.22 16.85
CA ILE A 2 -7.97 -2.55 17.25
C ILE A 2 -7.03 -2.45 18.45
N LYS A 3 -7.33 -3.23 19.51
CA LYS A 3 -6.63 -3.14 20.80
C LYS A 3 -5.76 -4.36 21.13
N THR A 4 -6.13 -5.52 20.62
CA THR A 4 -5.50 -6.82 20.93
C THR A 4 -5.45 -7.70 19.69
N LEU A 5 -4.55 -8.68 19.69
CA LEU A 5 -4.47 -9.70 18.63
C LEU A 5 -5.78 -10.47 18.48
N ASN A 6 -6.45 -10.84 19.60
CA ASN A 6 -7.76 -11.51 19.54
C ASN A 6 -8.82 -10.68 18.81
N HIS A 7 -8.84 -9.36 19.05
CA HIS A 7 -9.75 -8.47 18.36
C HIS A 7 -9.45 -8.40 16.86
N LEU A 8 -8.16 -8.37 16.47
CA LEU A 8 -7.76 -8.44 15.07
C LEU A 8 -8.25 -9.75 14.42
N CYS A 9 -7.90 -10.90 15.02
CA CYS A 9 -8.30 -12.24 14.59
C CYS A 9 -9.81 -12.34 14.38
N SER A 10 -10.61 -11.84 15.32
CA SER A 10 -12.07 -11.81 15.23
C SER A 10 -12.56 -10.98 14.04
N ILE A 11 -11.98 -9.80 13.80
CA ILE A 11 -12.37 -8.95 12.66
C ILE A 11 -12.06 -9.62 11.32
N ILE A 12 -10.86 -10.19 11.18
CA ILE A 12 -10.42 -10.79 9.92
C ILE A 12 -10.91 -12.24 9.74
N GLY A 13 -11.42 -12.87 10.80
CA GLY A 13 -11.92 -14.25 10.75
C GLY A 13 -10.80 -15.26 10.48
N TYR A 14 -9.65 -15.07 11.10
CA TYR A 14 -8.52 -16.01 11.11
C TYR A 14 -8.06 -16.20 12.54
N ASP A 15 -7.71 -17.42 12.91
CA ASP A 15 -7.16 -17.67 14.24
C ASP A 15 -5.68 -17.27 14.32
N LYS A 16 -5.11 -17.28 15.53
CA LYS A 16 -3.72 -16.89 15.75
C LYS A 16 -2.72 -17.82 15.07
N LYS A 17 -2.99 -19.12 15.11
CA LYS A 17 -2.09 -20.14 14.57
C LYS A 17 -2.01 -19.99 13.05
N GLU A 18 -3.14 -19.74 12.41
CA GLU A 18 -3.21 -19.44 10.98
C GLU A 18 -2.40 -18.19 10.61
N ILE A 19 -2.53 -17.10 11.39
CA ILE A 19 -1.77 -15.88 11.15
C ILE A 19 -0.27 -16.12 11.33
N SER A 20 0.13 -16.79 12.42
CA SER A 20 1.53 -17.15 12.68
C SER A 20 2.13 -17.98 11.55
N GLU A 21 1.42 -19.02 11.10
CA GLU A 21 1.85 -19.87 9.98
C GLU A 21 2.07 -19.06 8.70
N ILE A 22 1.17 -18.11 8.39
CA ILE A 22 1.29 -17.25 7.21
C ILE A 22 2.50 -16.33 7.34
N VAL A 23 2.74 -15.74 8.52
CA VAL A 23 3.87 -14.84 8.76
C VAL A 23 5.20 -15.59 8.68
N GLU A 24 5.28 -16.79 9.25
CA GLU A 24 6.47 -17.65 9.20
C GLU A 24 6.80 -18.12 7.77
N ASN A 25 5.80 -18.23 6.90
CA ASN A 25 5.93 -18.69 5.52
C ASN A 25 5.59 -17.60 4.49
N ILE A 26 5.83 -16.34 4.83
CA ILE A 26 5.29 -15.19 4.09
C ILE A 26 5.68 -15.18 2.60
N ASP A 27 6.89 -15.64 2.28
CA ASP A 27 7.40 -15.70 0.90
C ASP A 27 6.57 -16.63 0.01
N HIS A 28 6.00 -17.71 0.58
CA HIS A 28 5.09 -18.60 -0.14
C HIS A 28 3.76 -17.95 -0.51
N TYR A 29 3.43 -16.80 0.07
CA TYR A 29 2.21 -16.06 -0.20
C TYR A 29 2.41 -14.88 -1.15
N TYR A 30 3.60 -14.75 -1.72
CA TYR A 30 3.88 -13.83 -2.83
C TYR A 30 4.29 -14.61 -4.09
N TYR A 31 4.18 -13.96 -5.24
CA TYR A 31 4.83 -14.39 -6.47
C TYR A 31 5.36 -13.16 -7.18
N GLU A 32 6.46 -13.30 -7.90
CA GLU A 32 7.06 -12.21 -8.67
C GLU A 32 6.73 -12.37 -10.16
N PHE A 33 6.39 -11.28 -10.82
CA PHE A 33 6.43 -11.18 -12.27
C PHE A 33 6.87 -9.77 -12.69
N SER A 34 7.23 -9.58 -13.96
CA SER A 34 7.66 -8.28 -14.46
C SER A 34 7.11 -7.94 -15.82
N GLU A 35 6.92 -6.65 -16.06
CA GLU A 35 6.49 -6.09 -17.35
C GLU A 35 7.52 -5.11 -17.87
N ILE A 36 7.68 -5.06 -19.20
CA ILE A 36 8.53 -4.07 -19.84
C ILE A 36 7.87 -2.69 -19.71
N LYS A 37 8.67 -1.67 -19.35
CA LYS A 37 8.21 -0.29 -19.38
C LYS A 37 8.30 0.24 -20.80
N TYR A 38 7.22 0.83 -21.30
CA TYR A 38 7.19 1.46 -22.61
C TYR A 38 7.20 2.99 -22.49
N ASN A 39 7.80 3.66 -23.47
CA ASN A 39 7.69 5.10 -23.61
C ASN A 39 6.31 5.44 -24.20
N SER A 40 5.51 6.24 -23.48
CA SER A 40 4.15 6.59 -23.89
C SER A 40 4.08 7.37 -25.20
N LYS A 41 5.16 8.07 -25.60
CA LYS A 41 5.21 8.85 -26.84
C LYS A 41 5.61 8.02 -28.05
N THR A 42 6.52 7.06 -27.88
CA THR A 42 7.11 6.31 -29.01
C THR A 42 6.60 4.88 -29.11
N GLY A 43 5.96 4.34 -28.06
CA GLY A 43 5.55 2.94 -27.99
C GLY A 43 6.71 1.95 -27.87
N LEU A 44 7.97 2.41 -27.79
CA LEU A 44 9.14 1.55 -27.71
C LEU A 44 9.50 1.20 -26.25
N PRO A 45 10.17 0.05 -26.01
CA PRO A 45 10.71 -0.28 -24.69
C PRO A 45 11.61 0.84 -24.17
N LYS A 46 11.43 1.21 -22.90
CA LYS A 46 12.28 2.17 -22.22
C LYS A 46 13.61 1.51 -21.92
N VAL A 47 14.68 2.03 -22.49
CA VAL A 47 16.06 1.60 -22.23
C VAL A 47 16.76 2.65 -21.37
N LYS A 48 17.53 2.20 -20.37
CA LYS A 48 18.41 3.06 -19.58
C LYS A 48 19.75 2.34 -19.46
N ASP A 49 20.84 3.02 -19.80
CA ASP A 49 22.21 2.48 -19.73
C ASP A 49 22.35 1.14 -20.50
N GLY A 50 21.72 1.05 -21.68
CA GLY A 50 21.70 -0.15 -22.51
C GLY A 50 20.77 -1.27 -22.02
N VAL A 51 20.10 -1.12 -20.88
CA VAL A 51 19.23 -2.14 -20.28
C VAL A 51 17.76 -1.76 -20.37
N THR A 52 16.94 -2.67 -20.92
CA THR A 52 15.49 -2.55 -20.96
C THR A 52 14.92 -2.51 -19.54
N GLN A 53 14.18 -1.45 -19.26
CA GLN A 53 13.61 -1.20 -17.95
C GLN A 53 12.37 -2.05 -17.72
N LYS A 54 12.32 -2.71 -16.56
CA LYS A 54 11.17 -3.52 -16.14
C LYS A 54 10.46 -2.88 -14.94
N ARG A 55 9.20 -3.22 -14.77
CA ARG A 55 8.45 -3.04 -13.53
C ARG A 55 8.22 -4.42 -12.93
N PHE A 56 8.71 -4.61 -11.71
CA PHE A 56 8.49 -5.82 -10.94
C PHE A 56 7.22 -5.69 -10.12
N TYR A 57 6.49 -6.78 -9.99
CA TYR A 57 5.26 -6.89 -9.23
C TYR A 57 5.37 -8.08 -8.29
N ASN A 58 5.05 -7.84 -7.02
CA ASN A 58 5.02 -8.86 -5.97
C ASN A 58 3.61 -8.94 -5.36
N PRO A 59 2.59 -9.34 -6.13
CA PRO A 59 1.23 -9.53 -5.61
C PRO A 59 1.17 -10.65 -4.57
N SER A 60 0.33 -10.43 -3.56
CA SER A 60 -0.04 -11.48 -2.62
C SER A 60 -1.01 -12.48 -3.26
N ARG A 61 -1.02 -13.71 -2.74
CA ARG A 61 -1.90 -14.79 -3.18
C ARG A 61 -2.55 -15.51 -2.00
N LYS A 62 -3.54 -16.34 -2.31
CA LYS A 62 -4.21 -17.24 -1.35
C LYS A 62 -4.73 -16.48 -0.11
N ARG A 63 -4.55 -17.07 1.09
CA ARG A 63 -5.02 -16.55 2.39
C ARG A 63 -4.47 -15.16 2.70
N LEU A 64 -3.22 -14.86 2.34
CA LEU A 64 -2.64 -13.54 2.57
C LEU A 64 -3.41 -12.43 1.82
N LYS A 65 -3.79 -12.68 0.56
CA LYS A 65 -4.60 -11.73 -0.22
C LYS A 65 -5.96 -11.47 0.41
N ASP A 66 -6.62 -12.53 0.91
CA ASP A 66 -7.89 -12.38 1.63
C ASP A 66 -7.71 -11.58 2.94
N ILE A 67 -6.68 -11.87 3.73
CA ILE A 67 -6.36 -11.09 4.95
C ILE A 67 -6.14 -9.62 4.60
N GLN A 68 -5.33 -9.31 3.59
CA GLN A 68 -5.06 -7.92 3.16
C GLN A 68 -6.33 -7.21 2.70
N ASN A 69 -7.21 -7.89 1.96
CA ASN A 69 -8.52 -7.34 1.58
C ASN A 69 -9.39 -7.05 2.82
N LYS A 70 -9.44 -7.97 3.79
CA LYS A 70 -10.19 -7.77 5.03
C LYS A 70 -9.61 -6.64 5.88
N LEU A 71 -8.29 -6.53 5.98
CA LEU A 71 -7.62 -5.38 6.61
C LEU A 71 -8.04 -4.08 5.94
N GLN A 72 -7.99 -4.02 4.60
CA GLN A 72 -8.40 -2.84 3.86
C GLN A 72 -9.88 -2.48 4.12
N HIS A 73 -10.79 -3.42 3.92
CA HIS A 73 -12.23 -3.13 3.93
C HIS A 73 -12.82 -2.99 5.33
N LYS A 74 -12.33 -3.73 6.32
CA LYS A 74 -12.91 -3.74 7.67
C LYS A 74 -12.25 -2.74 8.61
N ILE A 75 -11.00 -2.34 8.32
CA ILE A 75 -10.14 -1.60 9.24
C ILE A 75 -9.62 -0.31 8.59
N LEU A 76 -8.78 -0.41 7.56
CA LEU A 76 -8.04 0.76 7.02
C LEU A 76 -8.95 1.76 6.29
N SER A 77 -10.01 1.29 5.63
CA SER A 77 -11.02 2.13 4.97
C SER A 77 -11.78 3.06 5.92
N LYS A 78 -11.77 2.76 7.23
CA LYS A 78 -12.43 3.54 8.28
C LYS A 78 -11.49 4.52 8.97
N VAL A 79 -10.22 4.57 8.57
CA VAL A 79 -9.24 5.50 9.11
C VAL A 79 -9.35 6.80 8.36
N ASP A 80 -9.65 7.89 9.07
CA ASP A 80 -9.75 9.21 8.45
C ASP A 80 -8.41 9.65 7.88
N LEU A 81 -8.43 10.03 6.61
CA LEU A 81 -7.29 10.63 5.91
C LEU A 81 -7.38 12.15 5.98
N ILE A 82 -6.24 12.83 5.89
CA ILE A 82 -6.24 14.28 5.79
C ILE A 82 -6.89 14.69 4.46
N PRO A 83 -7.67 15.79 4.40
CA PRO A 83 -8.45 16.15 3.20
C PRO A 83 -7.64 16.34 1.92
N HIS A 84 -6.35 16.67 2.05
CA HIS A 84 -5.44 16.90 0.92
C HIS A 84 -4.92 15.61 0.28
N ILE A 85 -5.14 14.44 0.88
CA ILE A 85 -4.81 13.16 0.25
C ILE A 85 -5.97 12.80 -0.69
N GLN A 86 -5.71 12.83 -1.99
CA GLN A 86 -6.66 12.42 -3.03
C GLN A 86 -6.23 11.10 -3.71
N GLY A 87 -4.93 10.81 -3.72
CA GLY A 87 -4.39 9.56 -4.27
C GLY A 87 -4.81 8.35 -3.44
N GLY A 88 -5.32 7.31 -4.12
CA GLY A 88 -5.74 6.07 -3.47
C GLY A 88 -7.03 6.19 -2.63
N VAL A 89 -7.70 7.33 -2.66
CA VAL A 89 -8.97 7.55 -1.95
C VAL A 89 -10.14 7.18 -2.87
N LYS A 90 -11.07 6.37 -2.35
CA LYS A 90 -12.25 5.95 -3.10
C LYS A 90 -13.11 7.16 -3.45
N GLY A 91 -13.42 7.32 -4.74
CA GLY A 91 -14.25 8.42 -5.24
C GLY A 91 -13.47 9.69 -5.60
N CYS A 92 -12.15 9.73 -5.37
CA CYS A 92 -11.29 10.83 -5.76
C CYS A 92 -10.55 10.50 -7.06
N GLY A 93 -10.66 11.37 -8.06
CA GLY A 93 -9.95 11.23 -9.33
C GLY A 93 -8.86 12.28 -9.54
N ASN A 94 -8.18 12.19 -10.69
CA ASN A 94 -7.18 13.18 -11.11
C ASN A 94 -7.75 14.59 -11.23
N ILE A 95 -9.04 14.70 -11.61
CA ILE A 95 -9.75 15.97 -11.71
C ILE A 95 -9.90 16.60 -10.32
N ASP A 96 -10.28 15.83 -9.30
CA ASP A 96 -10.49 16.34 -7.94
C ASP A 96 -9.17 16.77 -7.31
N ASN A 97 -8.11 15.99 -7.50
CA ASN A 97 -6.76 16.39 -7.10
C ASN A 97 -6.33 17.70 -7.75
N SER A 98 -6.64 17.89 -9.05
CA SER A 98 -6.28 19.12 -9.77
C SER A 98 -7.06 20.35 -9.29
N LYS A 99 -8.31 20.18 -8.83
CA LYS A 99 -9.13 21.28 -8.29
C LYS A 99 -8.50 21.91 -7.05
N ILE A 100 -7.89 21.11 -6.17
CA ILE A 100 -7.22 21.60 -4.94
C ILE A 100 -6.09 22.59 -5.26
N HIS A 101 -5.43 22.40 -6.41
CA HIS A 101 -4.30 23.22 -6.84
C HIS A 101 -4.69 24.36 -7.80
N LYS A 102 -5.97 24.49 -8.15
CA LYS A 102 -6.45 25.51 -9.08
C LYS A 102 -6.29 26.91 -8.46
N GLY A 103 -5.71 27.84 -9.21
CA GLY A 103 -5.50 29.23 -8.76
C GLY A 103 -4.15 29.47 -8.08
N ASN A 104 -3.39 28.43 -7.74
CA ASN A 104 -2.05 28.60 -7.18
C ASN A 104 -1.05 28.99 -8.28
N VAL A 105 -0.42 30.16 -8.10
CA VAL A 105 0.58 30.73 -9.02
C VAL A 105 1.87 29.89 -9.03
N TYR A 106 2.28 29.40 -7.85
CA TYR A 106 3.48 28.58 -7.69
C TYR A 106 3.11 27.16 -7.23
N ARG A 107 3.83 26.17 -7.75
CA ARG A 107 3.59 24.75 -7.45
C ARG A 107 4.92 24.08 -7.12
N PHE A 108 4.94 23.40 -5.98
CA PHE A 108 6.03 22.50 -5.63
C PHE A 108 5.67 21.09 -6.10
N GLN A 109 6.38 20.61 -7.11
CA GLN A 109 6.21 19.26 -7.65
C GLN A 109 7.41 18.41 -7.24
N THR A 110 7.13 17.31 -6.53
CA THR A 110 8.15 16.35 -6.11
C THR A 110 7.62 14.93 -6.29
N ASP A 111 8.52 13.97 -6.43
CA ASP A 111 8.21 12.54 -6.47
C ASP A 111 9.21 11.75 -5.61
N LEU A 112 8.76 10.60 -5.09
CA LEU A 112 9.58 9.72 -4.27
C LEU A 112 10.04 8.53 -5.10
N THR A 113 11.36 8.41 -5.29
CA THR A 113 11.94 7.25 -5.96
C THR A 113 11.80 6.03 -5.07
N ASN A 114 11.33 4.91 -5.63
CA ASN A 114 11.17 3.63 -4.93
C ASN A 114 10.36 3.74 -3.62
N PHE A 115 9.23 4.47 -3.65
CA PHE A 115 8.40 4.69 -2.47
C PHE A 115 8.07 3.40 -1.70
N PHE A 116 7.41 2.41 -2.32
CA PHE A 116 7.01 1.19 -1.60
C PHE A 116 8.20 0.42 -0.99
N PRO A 117 9.31 0.18 -1.73
CA PRO A 117 10.52 -0.39 -1.12
C PRO A 117 11.13 0.44 0.02
N SER A 118 10.91 1.75 0.06
CA SER A 118 11.42 2.64 1.12
C SER A 118 10.58 2.62 2.39
N VAL A 119 9.38 2.02 2.39
CA VAL A 119 8.50 1.95 3.55
C VAL A 119 8.93 0.82 4.47
N SER A 120 9.44 1.15 5.66
CA SER A 120 9.79 0.16 6.70
C SER A 120 8.58 -0.23 7.56
N ASP A 121 8.67 -1.39 8.21
CA ASP A 121 7.74 -1.86 9.23
C ASP A 121 7.58 -0.85 10.38
N THR A 122 8.67 -0.20 10.78
CA THR A 122 8.69 0.84 11.81
C THR A 122 7.87 2.07 11.40
N MET A 123 7.95 2.49 10.12
CA MET A 123 7.13 3.59 9.60
C MET A 123 5.64 3.23 9.64
N VAL A 124 5.28 2.02 9.22
CA VAL A 124 3.90 1.54 9.25
C VAL A 124 3.37 1.47 10.67
N PHE A 125 4.15 0.91 11.60
CA PHE A 125 3.80 0.83 13.02
C PHE A 125 3.53 2.21 13.62
N ASN A 126 4.43 3.18 13.38
CA ASN A 126 4.29 4.54 13.90
C ASN A 126 3.09 5.26 13.29
N ALA A 127 2.82 5.08 11.98
CA ALA A 127 1.65 5.67 11.33
C ALA A 127 0.33 5.14 11.90
N LEU A 128 0.23 3.81 12.11
CA LEU A 128 -0.95 3.21 12.73
C LEU A 128 -1.09 3.68 14.19
N ARG A 129 -0.01 3.74 14.94
CA ARG A 129 -0.03 4.26 16.31
C ARG A 129 -0.53 5.70 16.38
N TYR A 130 -0.06 6.58 15.48
CA TYR A 130 -0.53 7.97 15.39
C TYR A 130 -2.04 8.05 15.14
N LYS A 131 -2.59 7.09 14.40
CA LYS A 131 -4.03 7.01 14.16
C LYS A 131 -4.81 6.46 15.35
N GLY A 132 -4.17 5.91 16.39
CA GLY A 132 -4.80 5.40 17.61
C GLY A 132 -4.85 3.86 17.74
N PHE A 133 -4.10 3.12 16.93
CA PHE A 133 -3.95 1.66 17.10
C PHE A 133 -3.11 1.36 18.37
N SER A 134 -3.33 0.16 18.95
CA SER A 134 -2.67 -0.25 20.20
C SER A 134 -1.15 -0.31 20.10
N LYS A 135 -0.50 -0.01 21.22
CA LYS A 135 0.96 -0.02 21.40
C LYS A 135 1.55 -1.42 21.56
N LYS A 136 0.73 -2.40 21.98
CA LYS A 136 1.16 -3.78 22.25
C LYS A 136 0.84 -4.65 21.04
N CYS A 137 1.85 -4.95 20.24
CA CYS A 137 1.90 -6.19 19.48
C CYS A 137 2.45 -7.23 20.46
N SER A 138 1.56 -7.97 21.12
CA SER A 138 1.90 -9.13 21.94
C SER A 138 2.17 -10.34 21.05
#